data_AF-A0A929WZN8-F1
#
_entry.id   AF-A0A929WZN8-F1
#
_cell.length_a   1.000
_cell.length_b   1.000
_cell.length_c   1.000
_cell.angle_alpha   90.00
_cell.angle_beta   90.00
_cell.angle_gamma   90.00
#
_symmetry.space_group_name_H-M   'P 1'
#
loop_
_entity.id
_entity.type
_entity.pdbx_description
1 polymer ?
#
loop_
_entity_poly.entity_id
_entity_poly.type
_entity_poly.pdbx_seq_one_letter_code
_entity_poly.pdbx_strand_id
1 'polypeptide(L)'
;MKPQIAIITGNTLEAIGLESIVRKMMPKADVLLLSSFSALDQSVGFFHFFISSETLLSHAQFFLQRKQQTIVLMHGEETLPLQGFRTFNVRQPEDVLLRNILQMAQAGHQHRPQPVLEAQGEMPRISPLTPRETEVLRLVVSGLLNKEIADRLGVSLTTVISHRKNLTAKLGFRSVSALTIYAVTHGIAAVEEI
;
A
#
# COMPACT_ATOMS: atom_id res chain seq x y z
N MET A 1 4.28 29.18 -3.96
CA MET A 1 4.70 28.44 -2.75
C MET A 1 5.67 27.36 -3.16
N LYS A 2 6.68 27.05 -2.34
CA LYS A 2 7.59 25.92 -2.60
C LYS A 2 6.83 24.61 -2.35
N PRO A 3 6.95 23.58 -3.21
CA PRO A 3 6.27 22.31 -2.98
C PRO A 3 6.87 21.63 -1.75
N GLN A 4 6.03 21.24 -0.79
CA GLN A 4 6.46 20.49 0.38
C GLN A 4 6.24 18.99 0.16
N ILE A 5 7.24 18.19 0.51
CA ILE A 5 7.19 16.73 0.38
C ILE A 5 7.46 16.12 1.76
N ALA A 6 6.55 15.27 2.23
CA ALA A 6 6.72 14.53 3.47
C ALA A 6 7.26 13.12 3.18
N ILE A 7 8.32 12.72 3.86
CA ILE A 7 8.81 11.34 3.88
C ILE A 7 8.57 10.81 5.29
N ILE A 8 7.64 9.86 5.42
CA ILE A 8 7.18 9.31 6.70
C ILE A 8 7.63 7.85 6.76
N THR A 9 8.76 7.60 7.41
CA THR A 9 9.30 6.26 7.59
C THR A 9 10.11 6.18 8.88
N GLY A 10 9.98 5.06 9.58
CA GLY A 10 10.81 4.75 10.75
C GLY A 10 12.25 4.35 10.36
N ASN A 11 12.50 4.10 9.07
CA ASN A 11 13.81 3.70 8.58
C ASN A 11 14.66 4.93 8.21
N THR A 12 15.61 5.30 9.08
CA THR A 12 16.46 6.48 8.89
C THR A 12 17.29 6.43 7.60
N LEU A 13 17.79 5.26 7.19
CA LEU A 13 18.59 5.13 5.96
C LEU A 13 17.72 5.35 4.71
N GLU A 14 16.51 4.80 4.71
CA GLU A 14 15.53 5.02 3.64
C GLU A 14 15.15 6.51 3.57
N ALA A 15 14.89 7.15 4.72
CA ALA A 15 14.56 8.57 4.79
C ALA A 15 15.66 9.46 4.18
N ILE A 16 16.91 9.26 4.61
CA ILE A 16 18.06 10.04 4.12
C ILE A 16 18.32 9.78 2.64
N GLY A 17 18.25 8.51 2.21
CA GLY A 17 18.44 8.13 0.82
C GLY A 17 17.40 8.78 -0.10
N LEU A 18 16.12 8.67 0.26
CA LEU A 18 15.02 9.30 -0.48
C LEU A 18 15.10 10.82 -0.46
N GLU A 19 15.45 11.44 0.67
CA GLU A 19 15.64 12.89 0.74
C GLU A 19 16.70 13.35 -0.26
N SER A 20 17.86 12.69 -0.29
CA SER A 20 18.94 13.01 -1.21
C SER A 20 18.49 12.90 -2.67
N ILE A 21 17.75 11.85 -3.01
CA ILE A 21 17.19 11.63 -4.36
C ILE A 21 16.19 12.73 -4.71
N VAL A 22 15.21 12.99 -3.84
CA VAL A 22 14.15 13.99 -4.06
C VAL A 22 14.73 15.39 -4.19
N ARG A 23 15.71 15.78 -3.35
CA ARG A 23 16.37 17.09 -3.46
C ARG A 23 17.14 17.26 -4.76
N LYS A 24 17.77 16.20 -5.28
CA LYS A 24 18.43 16.23 -6.60
C LYS A 24 17.42 16.36 -7.73
N MET A 25 16.30 15.65 -7.67
CA MET A 25 15.25 15.69 -8.69
C MET A 25 14.45 17.00 -8.67
N MET A 26 14.19 17.52 -7.46
CA MET A 26 13.37 18.70 -7.21
C MET A 26 14.12 19.67 -6.27
N PRO A 27 15.13 20.41 -6.77
CA PRO A 27 15.98 21.28 -5.94
C PRO A 27 15.23 22.41 -5.21
N LYS A 28 14.02 22.73 -5.67
CA LYS A 28 13.17 23.78 -5.10
C LYS A 28 12.12 23.27 -4.11
N ALA A 29 12.05 21.95 -3.90
CA ALA A 29 11.13 21.34 -2.95
C ALA A 29 11.68 21.39 -1.53
N ASP A 30 10.81 21.67 -0.57
CA ASP A 30 11.11 21.54 0.84
C ASP A 30 10.74 20.12 1.28
N VAL A 31 11.74 19.33 1.65
CA VAL A 31 11.56 17.94 2.10
C VAL A 31 11.50 17.90 3.62
N LEU A 32 10.46 17.29 4.17
CA LEU A 32 10.25 17.06 5.58
C LEU A 32 10.39 15.57 5.91
N LEU A 33 11.33 15.23 6.78
CA LEU A 33 11.54 13.87 7.27
C LEU A 33 10.80 13.66 8.59
N LEU A 34 9.95 12.64 8.64
CA LEU A 34 9.14 12.28 9.81
C LEU A 34 9.33 10.80 10.12
N SER A 35 9.56 10.46 11.38
CA SER A 35 9.73 9.07 11.82
C SER A 35 8.40 8.29 11.88
N SER A 36 7.27 9.00 11.98
CA SER A 36 5.93 8.43 11.99
C SER A 36 4.88 9.46 11.57
N PHE A 37 3.67 8.98 11.25
CA PHE A 37 2.55 9.83 10.88
C PHE A 37 2.10 10.77 12.01
N SER A 38 2.31 10.38 13.27
CA SER A 38 1.91 11.20 14.43
C SER A 38 2.60 12.57 14.49
N ALA A 39 3.78 12.70 13.88
CA ALA A 39 4.54 13.94 13.81
C ALA A 39 4.11 14.85 12.63
N LEU A 40 3.18 14.40 11.80
CA LEU A 40 2.71 15.15 10.64
C LEU A 40 1.74 16.26 11.07
N ASP A 41 2.07 17.51 10.74
CA ASP A 41 1.11 18.61 10.82
C ASP A 41 0.14 18.55 9.63
N GLN A 42 -1.09 18.12 9.90
CA GLN A 42 -2.12 17.94 8.88
C GLN A 42 -2.72 19.26 8.37
N SER A 43 -2.44 20.39 9.03
CA SER A 43 -2.86 21.72 8.55
C SER A 43 -2.02 22.21 7.36
N VAL A 44 -0.84 21.60 7.17
CA VAL A 44 0.09 21.95 6.11
C VAL A 44 -0.23 21.19 4.82
N GLY A 45 -0.24 21.92 3.70
CA GLY A 45 -0.45 21.34 2.38
C GLY A 45 0.82 20.68 1.85
N PHE A 46 0.81 19.35 1.76
CA PHE A 46 1.88 18.59 1.11
C PHE A 46 1.53 18.26 -0.33
N PHE A 47 2.56 18.27 -1.17
CA PHE A 47 2.48 17.95 -2.57
C PHE A 47 2.59 16.43 -2.79
N HIS A 48 3.51 15.78 -2.04
CA HIS A 48 3.63 14.33 -1.99
C HIS A 48 3.89 13.80 -0.59
N PHE A 49 3.47 12.56 -0.37
CA PHE A 49 3.83 11.74 0.78
C PHE A 49 4.56 10.49 0.31
N PHE A 50 5.73 10.20 0.86
CA PHE A 50 6.37 8.89 0.78
C PHE A 50 6.12 8.16 2.10
N ILE A 51 5.45 7.03 2.06
CA ILE A 51 5.02 6.29 3.26
C ILE A 51 5.25 4.79 3.11
N SER A 52 5.47 4.08 4.22
CA SER A 52 5.47 2.61 4.20
C SER A 52 4.06 2.04 3.97
N SER A 53 3.99 0.77 3.55
CA SER A 53 2.73 0.01 3.49
C SER A 53 2.00 -0.03 4.84
N GLU A 54 2.74 -0.16 5.94
CA GLU A 54 2.21 -0.11 7.31
C GLU A 54 1.59 1.24 7.67
N THR A 55 2.24 2.34 7.28
CA THR A 55 1.72 3.70 7.50
C THR A 55 0.43 3.92 6.71
N LEU A 56 0.36 3.41 5.48
CA LEU A 56 -0.86 3.44 4.68
C LEU A 56 -1.98 2.68 5.37
N LEU A 57 -1.71 1.48 5.89
CA LEU A 57 -2.69 0.65 6.58
C LEU A 57 -3.25 1.34 7.82
N SER A 58 -2.36 1.83 8.68
CA SER A 58 -2.72 2.44 9.97
C SER A 58 -3.47 3.77 9.81
N HIS A 59 -3.31 4.44 8.66
CA HIS A 59 -3.89 5.76 8.41
C HIS A 59 -4.60 5.84 7.04
N ALA A 60 -5.25 4.74 6.65
CA ALA A 60 -5.79 4.58 5.30
C ALA A 60 -6.81 5.66 4.92
N GLN A 61 -7.68 6.08 5.84
CA GLN A 61 -8.67 7.13 5.58
C GLN A 61 -8.01 8.43 5.08
N PHE A 62 -6.90 8.84 5.70
CA PHE A 62 -6.17 10.05 5.35
C PHE A 62 -5.56 9.96 3.94
N PHE A 63 -4.93 8.83 3.62
CA PHE A 63 -4.20 8.63 2.37
C PHE A 63 -5.08 8.21 1.19
N LEU A 64 -6.22 7.55 1.42
CA LEU A 64 -7.21 7.24 0.38
C LEU A 64 -7.79 8.50 -0.25
N GLN A 65 -8.00 9.56 0.53
CA GLN A 65 -8.42 10.87 0.02
C GLN A 65 -7.31 11.58 -0.76
N ARG A 66 -6.06 11.14 -0.58
CA ARG A 66 -4.84 11.73 -1.16
C ARG A 66 -4.08 10.73 -2.03
N LYS A 67 -4.81 9.80 -2.69
CA LYS A 67 -4.24 8.72 -3.52
C LYS A 67 -3.19 9.24 -4.52
N GLN A 68 -3.52 10.32 -5.22
CA GLN A 68 -2.65 10.89 -6.24
C GLN A 68 -1.42 11.60 -5.66
N GLN A 69 -1.40 11.94 -4.38
CA GLN A 69 -0.27 12.57 -3.69
C GLN A 69 0.59 11.54 -2.93
N THR A 70 0.11 10.30 -2.79
CA THR A 70 0.75 9.28 -1.95
C THR A 70 1.57 8.31 -2.80
N ILE A 71 2.83 8.12 -2.42
CA ILE A 71 3.76 7.13 -2.97
C ILE A 71 4.08 6.13 -1.85
N VAL A 72 3.76 4.87 -2.07
CA VAL A 72 3.95 3.79 -1.09
C VAL A 72 5.30 3.12 -1.33
N LEU A 73 6.12 3.09 -0.28
CA LEU A 73 7.44 2.47 -0.24
C LEU A 73 7.28 0.98 0.02
N MET A 74 7.59 0.19 -1.01
CA MET A 74 7.46 -1.26 -1.01
C MET A 74 8.81 -1.90 -0.65
N HIS A 75 8.77 -2.90 0.23
CA HIS A 75 9.97 -3.57 0.73
C HIS A 75 10.03 -5.04 0.28
N GLY A 76 10.53 -5.31 -0.92
CA GLY A 76 10.74 -6.67 -1.44
C GLY A 76 9.62 -7.14 -2.38
N GLU A 77 9.20 -8.40 -2.29
CA GLU A 77 8.13 -8.99 -3.12
C GLU A 77 6.72 -8.69 -2.58
N GLU A 78 6.52 -7.56 -1.92
CA GLU A 78 5.21 -7.16 -1.41
C GLU A 78 4.23 -7.01 -2.58
N THR A 79 3.39 -8.02 -2.79
CA THR A 79 2.26 -7.96 -3.71
C THR A 79 1.08 -7.34 -2.97
N LEU A 80 1.08 -6.01 -2.85
CA LEU A 80 -0.06 -5.28 -2.30
C LEU A 80 -0.92 -4.77 -3.47
N PRO A 81 -2.25 -5.00 -3.47
CA PRO A 81 -3.15 -4.45 -4.47
C PRO A 81 -3.41 -2.98 -4.19
N LEU A 82 -2.40 -2.15 -4.43
CA LEU A 82 -2.42 -0.72 -4.19
C LEU A 82 -3.08 0.00 -5.37
N GLN A 83 -4.28 -0.46 -5.78
CA GLN A 83 -4.93 0.01 -6.98
C GLN A 83 -5.21 1.52 -6.88
N GLY A 84 -4.52 2.30 -7.72
CA GLY A 84 -4.65 3.76 -7.77
C GLY A 84 -3.66 4.52 -6.88
N PHE A 85 -2.85 3.85 -6.07
CA PHE A 85 -1.68 4.45 -5.43
C PHE A 85 -0.46 4.33 -6.34
N ARG A 86 0.49 5.25 -6.14
CA ARG A 86 1.82 5.16 -6.73
C ARG A 86 2.70 4.33 -5.80
N THR A 87 3.55 3.48 -6.34
CA THR A 87 4.44 2.62 -5.55
C THR A 87 5.90 2.82 -5.95
N PHE A 88 6.79 2.62 -4.99
CA PHE A 88 8.24 2.67 -5.20
C PHE A 88 8.90 1.56 -4.39
N ASN A 89 9.54 0.62 -5.07
CA ASN A 89 10.19 -0.51 -4.38
C ASN A 89 11.66 -0.19 -4.11
N VAL A 90 12.02 -0.13 -2.82
CA VAL A 90 13.35 0.30 -2.37
C VAL A 90 14.38 -0.84 -2.33
N ARG A 91 13.96 -2.09 -2.58
CA ARG A 91 14.82 -3.28 -2.53
C ARG A 91 15.22 -3.81 -3.89
N GLN A 92 15.05 -3.01 -4.94
CA GLN A 92 15.40 -3.40 -6.30
C GLN A 92 16.89 -3.20 -6.60
N PRO A 93 17.42 -3.91 -7.61
CA PRO A 93 18.75 -3.61 -8.16
C PRO A 93 18.89 -2.14 -8.54
N GLU A 94 20.11 -1.60 -8.41
CA GLU A 94 20.41 -0.17 -8.59
C GLU A 94 19.94 0.38 -9.94
N ASP A 95 20.17 -0.36 -11.02
CA ASP A 95 19.79 0.05 -12.38
C ASP A 95 18.27 0.18 -12.54
N VAL A 96 17.50 -0.74 -11.94
CA VAL A 96 16.03 -0.70 -11.91
C VAL A 96 15.55 0.46 -11.04
N LEU A 97 16.16 0.63 -9.86
CA LEU A 97 15.84 1.71 -8.94
C LEU A 97 16.04 3.08 -9.60
N LEU A 98 17.18 3.29 -10.25
CA LEU A 98 17.49 4.52 -10.97
C LEU A 98 16.51 4.81 -12.11
N ARG A 99 16.11 3.78 -12.89
CA ARG A 99 15.09 3.94 -13.93
C ARG A 99 13.75 4.39 -13.35
N ASN A 100 13.31 3.77 -12.25
CA ASN A 100 12.05 4.12 -11.59
C ASN A 100 12.10 5.55 -11.03
N ILE A 101 13.23 5.94 -10.45
CA ILE A 101 13.49 7.32 -9.99
C ILE A 101 13.38 8.30 -11.17
N LEU A 102 14.06 8.02 -12.29
CA LEU A 102 14.04 8.89 -13.47
C LEU A 102 12.64 9.00 -14.09
N GLN A 103 11.88 7.90 -14.15
CA GLN A 103 10.49 7.92 -14.60
C GLN A 103 9.61 8.78 -13.70
N MET A 104 9.78 8.68 -12.37
CA MET A 104 9.06 9.55 -11.44
C MET A 104 9.43 11.04 -11.61
N ALA A 105 10.69 11.39 -11.91
CA ALA A 105 11.11 12.76 -12.17
C ALA A 105 10.55 13.32 -13.49
N GLN A 106 10.73 12.56 -14.57
CA GLN A 106 10.47 13.05 -15.93
C GLN A 106 8.99 13.18 -16.23
N ALA A 107 8.19 12.30 -15.62
CA ALA A 107 6.81 12.15 -16.00
C ALA A 107 5.86 13.07 -15.19
N GLY A 108 6.42 14.21 -14.74
CA GLY A 108 5.80 15.34 -14.06
C GLY A 108 4.30 15.19 -13.83
N HIS A 109 3.93 14.68 -12.66
CA HIS A 109 2.55 14.60 -12.16
C HIS A 109 1.51 13.84 -13.00
N GLN A 110 1.84 13.40 -14.22
CA GLN A 110 0.89 12.75 -15.13
C GLN A 110 1.13 11.25 -15.27
N HIS A 111 2.22 10.72 -14.72
CA HIS A 111 2.54 9.30 -14.85
C HIS A 111 2.18 8.53 -13.60
N ARG A 112 1.22 7.64 -13.79
CA ARG A 112 0.99 6.47 -12.98
C ARG A 112 2.26 5.60 -13.11
N PRO A 113 3.03 5.34 -12.04
CA PRO A 113 4.11 4.38 -12.13
C PRO A 113 3.51 3.08 -12.64
N GLN A 114 4.05 2.59 -13.75
CA GLN A 114 3.65 1.30 -14.28
C GLN A 114 3.94 0.25 -13.19
N PRO A 115 3.05 -0.73 -12.99
CA PRO A 115 3.34 -1.83 -12.11
C PRO A 115 4.69 -2.41 -12.51
N VAL A 116 5.55 -2.61 -11.51
CA VAL A 116 6.87 -3.19 -11.66
C VAL A 116 6.74 -4.50 -12.43
N LEU A 117 7.24 -4.51 -13.68
CA LEU A 117 7.32 -5.67 -14.56
C LEU A 117 6.00 -6.40 -14.84
N GLU A 118 5.45 -6.14 -16.02
CA GLU A 118 4.83 -7.18 -16.86
C GLU A 118 5.90 -8.24 -17.19
N ALA A 119 6.32 -9.04 -16.19
CA ALA A 119 6.71 -10.40 -16.49
C ALA A 119 5.44 -11.06 -17.05
N GLN A 120 5.55 -11.72 -18.19
CA GLN A 120 4.49 -12.36 -18.97
C GLN A 120 3.70 -13.43 -18.19
N GLY A 121 2.93 -12.99 -17.20
CA GLY A 121 1.81 -13.69 -16.62
C GLY A 121 0.73 -12.63 -16.55
N GLU A 122 -0.40 -12.89 -17.22
CA GLU A 122 -1.63 -12.13 -17.02
C GLU A 122 -1.72 -11.72 -15.55
N MET A 123 -1.84 -10.42 -15.24
CA MET A 123 -2.34 -10.04 -13.92
C MET A 123 -3.58 -10.91 -13.74
N PRO A 124 -3.64 -11.81 -12.73
CA PRO A 124 -4.77 -12.68 -12.59
C PRO A 124 -5.96 -11.75 -12.54
N ARG A 125 -6.86 -11.84 -13.53
CA ARG A 125 -8.13 -11.11 -13.50
C ARG A 125 -8.73 -11.51 -12.17
N ILE A 126 -8.62 -10.61 -11.18
CA ILE A 126 -9.03 -10.92 -9.82
C ILE A 126 -10.50 -11.24 -9.94
N SER A 127 -10.80 -12.54 -9.87
CA SER A 127 -12.16 -12.99 -10.01
C SER A 127 -12.92 -12.39 -8.84
N PRO A 128 -14.10 -11.77 -9.09
CA PRO A 128 -14.84 -11.13 -8.03
C PRO A 128 -15.03 -12.10 -6.87
N LEU A 129 -14.73 -11.63 -5.66
CA LEU A 129 -14.93 -12.44 -4.46
C LEU A 129 -16.41 -12.81 -4.37
N THR A 130 -16.67 -14.06 -4.02
CA THR A 130 -18.02 -14.49 -3.68
C THR A 130 -18.48 -13.75 -2.41
N PRO A 131 -19.79 -13.65 -2.16
CA PRO A 131 -20.30 -13.05 -0.92
C PRO A 131 -19.67 -13.67 0.32
N ARG A 132 -19.50 -14.99 0.32
CA ARG A 132 -18.90 -15.70 1.44
C ARG A 132 -17.41 -15.43 1.61
N GLU A 133 -16.66 -15.33 0.52
CA GLU A 133 -15.24 -14.92 0.58
C GLU A 133 -15.11 -13.47 1.07
N THR A 134 -16.05 -12.60 0.71
CA THR A 134 -16.09 -11.20 1.17
C THR A 134 -16.36 -11.11 2.67
N GLU A 135 -17.30 -11.89 3.20
CA GLU A 135 -17.55 -12.00 4.65
C GLU A 135 -16.32 -12.54 5.39
N VAL A 136 -15.71 -13.62 4.90
CA VAL A 136 -14.50 -14.19 5.48
C VAL A 136 -13.35 -13.18 5.43
N LEU A 137 -13.19 -12.45 4.33
CA LEU A 137 -12.19 -11.39 4.21
C LEU A 137 -12.38 -10.33 5.29
N ARG A 138 -13.60 -9.82 5.46
CA ARG A 138 -13.91 -8.80 6.47
C ARG A 138 -13.52 -9.26 7.87
N LEU A 139 -13.90 -10.48 8.25
CA LEU A 139 -13.57 -11.01 9.57
C LEU A 139 -12.06 -11.29 9.76
N VAL A 140 -11.36 -11.70 8.70
CA VAL A 140 -9.90 -11.88 8.75
C VAL A 140 -9.18 -10.54 8.96
N VAL A 141 -9.60 -9.48 8.28
CA VAL A 141 -8.96 -8.16 8.42
C VAL A 141 -9.32 -7.47 9.74
N SER A 142 -10.48 -7.80 10.34
CA SER A 142 -10.83 -7.45 11.72
C SER A 142 -10.08 -8.25 12.80
N GLY A 143 -9.08 -9.06 12.41
CA GLY A 143 -8.21 -9.78 13.36
C GLY A 143 -8.77 -11.07 13.96
N LEU A 144 -9.93 -11.57 13.50
CA LEU A 144 -10.51 -12.79 14.05
C LEU A 144 -9.72 -14.05 13.64
N LEU A 145 -9.61 -14.99 14.58
CA LEU A 145 -9.06 -16.32 14.36
C LEU A 145 -10.04 -17.20 13.59
N ASN A 146 -9.52 -18.20 12.87
CA ASN A 146 -10.35 -19.12 12.07
C ASN A 146 -11.49 -19.76 12.86
N LYS A 147 -11.28 -20.02 14.16
CA LYS A 147 -12.30 -20.59 15.05
C LYS A 147 -13.41 -19.59 15.34
N GLU A 148 -13.06 -18.35 15.65
CA GLU A 148 -14.02 -17.27 15.90
C GLU A 148 -14.83 -16.93 14.65
N ILE A 149 -14.19 -16.95 13.48
CA ILE A 149 -14.84 -16.80 12.19
C ILE A 149 -15.84 -17.95 11.97
N ALA A 150 -15.45 -19.20 12.26
CA ALA A 150 -16.32 -20.36 12.10
C ALA A 150 -17.57 -20.26 12.97
N ASP A 151 -17.38 -19.88 14.24
CA ASP A 151 -18.47 -19.68 15.21
C ASP A 151 -19.41 -18.55 14.76
N ARG A 152 -18.87 -17.42 14.32
CA ARG A 152 -19.65 -16.26 13.87
C ARG A 152 -20.42 -16.52 12.58
N LEU A 153 -19.86 -17.33 11.70
CA LEU A 153 -20.43 -17.65 10.39
C LEU A 153 -21.30 -18.92 10.39
N GLY A 154 -21.39 -19.64 11.52
CA GLY A 154 -22.18 -20.87 11.65
C GLY A 154 -21.68 -22.02 10.78
N VAL A 155 -20.37 -22.11 10.52
CA VAL A 155 -19.76 -23.14 9.68
C VAL A 155 -18.61 -23.85 10.40
N SER A 156 -18.14 -24.96 9.86
CA SER A 156 -16.98 -25.66 10.42
C SER A 156 -15.67 -24.87 10.22
N LEU A 157 -14.71 -25.12 11.12
CA LEU A 157 -13.34 -24.60 11.00
C LEU A 157 -12.69 -24.96 9.64
N THR A 158 -12.94 -26.18 9.14
CA THR A 158 -12.42 -26.65 7.85
C THR A 158 -12.99 -25.87 6.67
N THR A 159 -14.26 -25.45 6.75
CA THR A 159 -14.90 -24.59 5.75
C THR A 159 -14.27 -23.20 5.74
N VAL A 160 -13.99 -22.60 6.90
CA VAL A 160 -13.28 -21.30 6.98
C VAL A 160 -11.87 -21.40 6.38
N ILE A 161 -11.11 -22.45 6.71
CA ILE A 161 -9.76 -22.68 6.15
C ILE A 161 -9.83 -22.79 4.63
N SER A 162 -10.84 -23.50 4.10
CA SER A 162 -11.06 -23.64 2.66
C SER A 162 -11.40 -22.31 2.00
N HIS A 163 -12.30 -21.50 2.59
CA HIS A 163 -12.59 -20.15 2.09
C HIS A 163 -11.37 -19.24 2.11
N ARG A 164 -10.55 -19.26 3.16
CA ARG A 164 -9.31 -18.48 3.22
C ARG A 164 -8.31 -18.92 2.15
N LYS A 165 -8.17 -20.22 1.92
CA LYS A 165 -7.31 -20.75 0.87
C LYS A 165 -7.78 -20.27 -0.51
N ASN A 166 -9.08 -20.37 -0.79
CA ASN A 166 -9.65 -19.91 -2.06
C ASN A 166 -9.51 -18.40 -2.24
N LEU A 167 -9.72 -17.63 -1.17
CA LEU A 167 -9.52 -16.18 -1.16
C LEU A 167 -8.07 -15.80 -1.46
N THR A 168 -7.10 -16.37 -0.75
CA THR A 168 -5.67 -16.09 -0.99
C THR A 168 -5.21 -16.56 -2.38
N ALA A 169 -5.77 -17.65 -2.91
CA ALA A 169 -5.50 -18.11 -4.26
C ALA A 169 -6.10 -17.18 -5.33
N LYS A 170 -7.32 -16.67 -5.12
CA LYS A 170 -7.97 -15.71 -6.02
C LYS A 170 -7.31 -14.34 -6.02
N LEU A 171 -6.91 -13.86 -4.85
CA LEU A 171 -6.32 -12.53 -4.68
C LEU A 171 -4.80 -12.53 -4.94
N GLY A 172 -4.12 -13.67 -4.78
CA GLY A 172 -2.66 -13.77 -4.88
C GLY A 172 -1.91 -13.27 -3.64
N PHE A 173 -2.62 -12.82 -2.61
CA PHE A 173 -2.04 -12.26 -1.38
C PHE A 173 -2.00 -13.30 -0.27
N ARG A 174 -0.87 -13.39 0.44
CA ARG A 174 -0.68 -14.31 1.56
C ARG A 174 -0.59 -13.63 2.92
N SER A 175 -0.26 -12.34 2.97
CA SER A 175 -0.17 -11.59 4.23
C SER A 175 -1.52 -10.97 4.59
N VAL A 176 -1.84 -10.96 5.89
CA VAL A 176 -3.06 -10.31 6.42
C VAL A 176 -3.01 -8.81 6.11
N SER A 177 -1.84 -8.17 6.18
CA SER A 177 -1.63 -6.78 5.80
C SER A 177 -2.04 -6.51 4.35
N ALA A 178 -1.67 -7.38 3.40
CA ALA A 178 -2.08 -7.26 2.01
C ALA A 178 -3.59 -7.41 1.80
N LEU A 179 -4.20 -8.37 2.50
CA LEU A 179 -5.65 -8.56 2.51
C LEU A 179 -6.39 -7.35 3.10
N THR A 180 -5.81 -6.72 4.12
CA THR A 180 -6.35 -5.52 4.77
C THR A 180 -6.33 -4.33 3.82
N ILE A 181 -5.22 -4.08 3.12
CA ILE A 181 -5.15 -3.04 2.08
C ILE A 181 -6.18 -3.31 0.99
N TYR A 182 -6.28 -4.55 0.51
CA TYR A 182 -7.27 -4.91 -0.51
C TYR A 182 -8.69 -4.58 -0.04
N ALA A 183 -9.05 -5.02 1.16
CA ALA A 183 -10.39 -4.84 1.70
C ALA A 183 -10.74 -3.36 1.85
N VAL A 184 -9.81 -2.54 2.36
CA VAL A 184 -10.01 -1.10 2.55
C VAL A 184 -10.07 -0.34 1.23
N THR A 185 -9.15 -0.64 0.30
CA THR A 185 -9.08 0.06 -1.00
C THR A 185 -10.29 -0.23 -1.90
N HIS A 186 -10.94 -1.38 -1.72
CA HIS A 186 -12.13 -1.82 -2.46
C HIS A 186 -13.43 -1.61 -1.69
N GLY A 187 -13.40 -0.98 -0.50
CA GLY A 187 -14.59 -0.69 0.30
C GLY A 187 -15.28 -1.92 0.90
N ILE A 188 -14.57 -3.04 1.03
CA ILE A 188 -15.06 -4.30 1.62
C ILE A 188 -15.08 -4.22 3.15
N ALA A 189 -14.09 -3.54 3.74
CA ALA A 189 -13.97 -3.28 5.17
C ALA A 189 -13.71 -1.79 5.39
N ALA A 190 -14.31 -1.24 6.44
CA ALA A 190 -14.02 0.11 6.88
C ALA A 190 -12.75 0.13 7.75
N VAL A 191 -12.09 1.28 7.86
CA VAL A 191 -10.86 1.39 8.66
C VAL A 191 -11.16 1.18 10.15
N GLU A 192 -12.37 1.52 10.57
CA GLU A 192 -12.87 1.38 11.94
C GLU A 192 -13.19 -0.06 12.32
N GLU A 193 -13.28 -0.97 11.33
CA GLU A 193 -13.55 -2.40 11.53
C GLU A 193 -12.27 -3.24 11.67
N ILE A 194 -11.08 -2.63 11.58
CA ILE A 194 -9.76 -3.28 11.54
C ILE A 194 -9.03 -3.10 12.88
#